data_AF-A0A8B3CUQ3-F1
#
_entry.id   AF-A0A8B3CUQ3-F1
#
_cell.length_a   1.000
_cell.length_b   1.000
_cell.length_c   1.000
_cell.angle_alpha   90.00
_cell.angle_beta   90.00
_cell.angle_gamma   90.00
#
_symmetry.space_group_name_H-M   'P 1'
#
loop_
_entity.id
_entity.type
_entity.pdbx_description
1 polymer ?
#
loop_
_entity_poly.entity_id
_entity_poly.type
_entity_poly.pdbx_seq_one_letter_code
_entity_poly.pdbx_strand_id
1 'polypeptide(L)'
;MKILRFKKFLIGIFFLGIASRSLPASGLNFLTQLPIQDCFTNEASSTELANLFKSTISLEEKKRIAETIAYKEGRARFQSVNCVQNKKLTEEEYTILFLDWDRHLATFTELNSYYENYVLSDEKTRSLNSIEWELLTTHLKQKRELLTRLNDATSFSLKGEKVSEENFSMIYLSLFLLQVEFWDAMPKTYKDSVL
;
A
#
# COMPACT_ATOMS: atom_id res chain seq x y z
N MET A 1 43.93 1.95 -6.64
CA MET A 1 42.82 1.22 -5.97
C MET A 1 41.93 2.11 -5.06
N LYS A 2 41.70 3.40 -5.37
CA LYS A 2 40.85 4.30 -4.55
C LYS A 2 39.46 4.60 -5.13
N ILE A 3 39.23 4.33 -6.41
CA ILE A 3 37.98 4.69 -7.12
C ILE A 3 36.85 3.65 -6.88
N LEU A 4 37.18 2.41 -6.51
CA LEU A 4 36.18 1.35 -6.33
C LEU A 4 35.41 1.42 -5.00
N ARG A 5 35.93 2.12 -3.98
CA ARG A 5 35.27 2.28 -2.68
C ARG A 5 34.20 3.37 -2.68
N PHE A 6 34.32 4.38 -3.54
CA PHE A 6 33.35 5.47 -3.63
C PHE A 6 32.01 5.04 -4.26
N LYS A 7 32.03 4.11 -5.23
CA LYS A 7 30.79 3.55 -5.81
C LYS A 7 29.97 2.74 -4.79
N LYS A 8 30.61 2.00 -3.89
CA LYS A 8 29.90 1.26 -2.82
C LYS A 8 29.32 2.19 -1.75
N PHE A 9 29.94 3.34 -1.50
CA PHE A 9 29.44 4.34 -0.55
C PHE A 9 28.21 5.09 -1.08
N LEU A 10 28.19 5.43 -2.38
CA LEU A 10 27.03 6.06 -3.03
C LEU A 10 25.83 5.12 -3.13
N ILE A 11 26.05 3.82 -3.39
CA ILE A 11 24.99 2.81 -3.37
C ILE A 11 24.46 2.62 -1.94
N GLY A 12 25.34 2.65 -0.92
CA GLY A 12 24.94 2.57 0.49
C GLY A 12 24.05 3.74 0.95
N ILE A 13 24.33 4.97 0.48
CA ILE A 13 23.52 6.15 0.80
C ILE A 13 22.15 6.09 0.11
N PHE A 14 22.08 5.55 -1.11
CA PHE A 14 20.81 5.36 -1.83
C PHE A 14 19.91 4.32 -1.14
N PHE A 15 20.48 3.30 -0.51
CA PHE A 15 19.74 2.31 0.29
C PHE A 15 19.42 2.77 1.72
N LEU A 16 20.26 3.61 2.34
CA LEU A 16 19.98 4.19 3.67
C LEU A 16 18.85 5.24 3.66
N GLY A 17 18.61 5.90 2.51
CA GLY A 17 17.47 6.79 2.32
C GLY A 17 16.10 6.10 2.26
N ILE A 18 16.08 4.77 2.03
CA ILE A 18 14.85 3.96 1.97
C ILE A 18 14.49 3.40 3.37
N ALA A 19 15.45 3.37 4.31
CA ALA A 19 15.32 2.64 5.56
C ALA A 19 14.78 3.46 6.77
N SER A 20 14.45 4.75 6.61
CA SER A 20 14.06 5.59 7.76
C SER A 20 12.87 6.54 7.55
N ARG A 21 12.15 6.42 6.44
CA ARG A 21 10.81 7.01 6.37
C ARG A 21 9.84 5.86 6.45
N SER A 22 9.12 5.77 7.57
CA SER A 22 7.83 5.09 7.61
C SER A 22 7.13 5.40 6.29
N LEU A 23 6.97 4.41 5.40
CA LEU A 23 6.20 4.58 4.18
C LEU A 23 4.82 5.03 4.67
N PRO A 24 4.47 6.31 4.51
CA PRO A 24 3.19 6.75 5.01
C PRO A 24 2.13 5.99 4.23
N ALA A 25 1.25 5.34 4.98
CA ALA A 25 0.05 4.77 4.42
C ALA A 25 -0.85 5.94 4.02
N SER A 26 -0.97 6.11 2.70
CA SER A 26 -2.04 6.80 1.94
C SER A 26 -1.93 8.25 1.56
N GLY A 27 -2.27 8.49 0.30
CA GLY A 27 -1.80 9.52 -0.63
C GLY A 27 -1.23 8.82 -1.87
N LEU A 28 -1.20 9.47 -3.04
CA LEU A 28 -0.46 8.93 -4.19
C LEU A 28 1.05 8.96 -3.86
N ASN A 29 1.58 7.91 -3.24
CA ASN A 29 2.92 7.97 -2.65
C ASN A 29 3.94 7.20 -3.48
N PHE A 30 4.48 7.85 -4.51
CA PHE A 30 5.66 7.38 -5.21
C PHE A 30 6.65 8.51 -5.46
N LEU A 31 7.90 8.14 -5.69
CA LEU A 31 8.95 9.08 -6.03
C LEU A 31 8.84 9.42 -7.51
N THR A 32 8.69 10.70 -7.81
CA THR A 32 8.73 11.21 -9.18
C THR A 32 9.82 12.26 -9.35
N GLN A 33 10.36 12.36 -10.57
CA GLN A 33 11.31 13.40 -10.93
C GLN A 33 10.64 14.76 -11.20
N LEU A 34 9.30 14.77 -11.28
CA LEU A 34 8.52 15.97 -11.57
C LEU A 34 8.31 16.84 -10.32
N PRO A 35 8.16 18.16 -10.48
CA PRO A 35 7.90 19.09 -9.37
C PRO A 35 6.42 19.06 -8.93
N ILE A 36 5.89 17.86 -8.67
CA ILE A 36 4.50 17.61 -8.24
C ILE A 36 4.41 16.85 -6.91
N GLN A 37 5.53 16.72 -6.19
CA GLN A 37 5.58 16.02 -4.90
C GLN A 37 4.63 16.65 -3.87
N ASP A 38 4.27 17.93 -4.03
CA ASP A 38 3.27 18.65 -3.24
C ASP A 38 1.86 18.10 -3.41
N CYS A 39 1.56 17.38 -4.49
CA CYS A 39 0.28 16.69 -4.69
C CYS A 39 0.13 15.42 -3.85
N PHE A 40 1.22 14.87 -3.30
CA PHE A 40 1.24 13.55 -2.67
C PHE A 40 1.08 13.65 -1.15
N THR A 41 -0.01 14.29 -0.72
CA THR A 41 -0.33 14.49 0.69
C THR A 41 -1.11 13.31 1.27
N ASN A 42 -0.86 13.03 2.55
CA ASN A 42 -1.48 11.96 3.29
C ASN A 42 -2.39 12.55 4.37
N GLU A 43 -3.67 12.19 4.41
CA GLU A 43 -4.59 12.66 5.45
C GLU A 43 -4.62 11.75 6.70
N ALA A 44 -4.23 10.47 6.56
CA ALA A 44 -4.17 9.53 7.67
C ALA A 44 -2.71 9.30 8.12
N SER A 45 -2.50 9.17 9.43
CA SER A 45 -1.19 8.81 9.97
C SER A 45 -1.02 7.28 9.93
N SER A 46 0.16 6.79 9.50
CA SER A 46 0.47 5.34 9.48
C SER A 46 0.35 4.69 10.87
N THR A 47 0.39 5.49 11.93
CA THR A 47 0.18 5.09 13.32
C THR A 47 -1.27 4.69 13.62
N GLU A 48 -2.28 5.31 12.99
CA GLU A 48 -3.69 4.95 13.18
C GLU A 48 -3.97 3.51 12.71
N LEU A 49 -3.45 3.15 11.53
CA LEU A 49 -3.62 1.81 10.96
C LEU A 49 -2.85 0.74 11.73
N ALA A 50 -1.59 1.01 12.12
CA ALA A 50 -0.81 0.05 12.89
C ALA A 50 -1.43 -0.25 14.26
N ASN A 51 -2.01 0.78 14.91
CA ASN A 51 -2.71 0.63 16.17
C ASN A 51 -4.02 -0.15 16.03
N LEU A 52 -4.73 0.02 14.91
CA LEU A 52 -6.00 -0.69 14.64
C LEU A 52 -5.83 -2.21 14.69
N PHE A 53 -4.85 -2.75 13.94
CA PHE A 53 -4.67 -4.21 13.83
C PHE A 53 -4.08 -4.86 15.08
N LYS A 54 -3.34 -4.09 15.90
CA LYS A 54 -2.76 -4.56 17.17
C LYS A 54 -3.68 -4.37 18.38
N SER A 55 -4.79 -3.65 18.22
CA SER A 55 -5.71 -3.34 19.30
C SER A 55 -6.54 -4.55 19.76
N THR A 56 -6.95 -4.51 21.03
CA THR A 56 -7.84 -5.50 21.67
C THR A 56 -9.32 -5.10 21.63
N ILE A 57 -9.68 -4.06 20.87
CA ILE A 57 -11.08 -3.63 20.71
C ILE A 57 -11.87 -4.65 19.88
N SER A 58 -13.20 -4.61 19.97
CA SER A 58 -14.07 -5.56 19.26
C SER A 58 -13.97 -5.43 17.74
N LEU A 59 -14.31 -6.51 17.03
CA LEU A 59 -14.33 -6.54 15.57
C LEU A 59 -15.21 -5.43 14.99
N GLU A 60 -16.40 -5.22 15.54
CA GLU A 60 -17.34 -4.18 15.10
C GLU A 60 -16.74 -2.78 15.23
N GLU A 61 -15.99 -2.52 16.30
CA GLU A 61 -15.32 -1.23 16.47
C GLU A 61 -14.14 -1.09 15.52
N LYS A 62 -13.38 -2.18 15.29
CA LYS A 62 -12.31 -2.18 14.27
C LYS A 62 -12.87 -1.86 12.88
N LYS A 63 -14.02 -2.42 12.53
CA LYS A 63 -14.70 -2.17 11.24
C LYS A 63 -15.13 -0.70 11.09
N ARG A 64 -15.69 -0.09 12.14
CA ARG A 64 -16.04 1.35 12.12
C ARG A 64 -14.84 2.26 11.95
N ILE A 65 -13.74 1.95 12.65
CA ILE A 65 -12.49 2.71 12.52
C ILE A 65 -11.91 2.50 11.11
N ALA A 66 -11.88 1.25 10.62
CA ALA A 66 -11.45 0.94 9.25
C ALA A 66 -12.25 1.72 8.20
N GLU A 67 -13.56 1.83 8.37
CA GLU A 67 -14.42 2.63 7.50
C GLU A 67 -14.05 4.11 7.52
N THR A 68 -13.88 4.69 8.70
CA THR A 68 -13.45 6.08 8.85
C THR A 68 -12.10 6.34 8.19
N ILE A 69 -11.13 5.43 8.37
CA ILE A 69 -9.81 5.56 7.74
C ILE A 69 -9.95 5.39 6.22
N ALA A 70 -10.69 4.40 5.73
CA ALA A 70 -10.89 4.16 4.30
C ALA A 70 -11.40 5.40 3.56
N TYR A 71 -12.37 6.12 4.13
CA TYR A 71 -12.86 7.36 3.54
C TYR A 71 -11.79 8.47 3.49
N LYS A 72 -10.99 8.64 4.55
CA LYS A 72 -9.87 9.60 4.53
C LYS A 72 -8.85 9.24 3.45
N GLU A 73 -8.55 7.97 3.29
CA GLU A 73 -7.55 7.47 2.35
C GLU A 73 -8.01 7.61 0.90
N GLY A 74 -9.27 7.24 0.64
CA GLY A 74 -9.90 7.41 -0.67
C GLY A 74 -9.95 8.87 -1.08
N ARG A 75 -10.34 9.76 -0.15
CA ARG A 75 -10.31 11.21 -0.34
C ARG A 75 -8.91 11.74 -0.61
N ALA A 76 -7.92 11.38 0.20
CA ALA A 76 -6.53 11.80 0.01
C ALA A 76 -6.00 11.36 -1.36
N ARG A 77 -6.25 10.12 -1.77
CA ARG A 77 -5.88 9.59 -3.09
C ARG A 77 -6.53 10.37 -4.22
N PHE A 78 -7.84 10.63 -4.11
CA PHE A 78 -8.59 11.42 -5.10
C PHE A 78 -8.06 12.84 -5.23
N GLN A 79 -7.82 13.52 -4.10
CA GLN A 79 -7.22 14.86 -4.06
C GLN A 79 -5.82 14.88 -4.69
N SER A 80 -4.98 13.87 -4.42
CA SER A 80 -3.66 13.75 -5.06
C SER A 80 -3.76 13.67 -6.58
N VAL A 81 -4.64 12.82 -7.10
CA VAL A 81 -4.80 12.69 -8.55
C VAL A 81 -5.35 13.98 -9.16
N ASN A 82 -6.37 14.59 -8.56
CA ASN A 82 -6.91 15.86 -9.02
C ASN A 82 -5.85 16.97 -9.02
N CYS A 83 -4.98 17.01 -8.01
CA CYS A 83 -3.86 17.94 -7.97
C CYS A 83 -2.94 17.74 -9.18
N VAL A 84 -2.53 16.49 -9.47
CA VAL A 84 -1.68 16.17 -10.63
C VAL A 84 -2.35 16.59 -11.94
N GLN A 85 -3.62 16.23 -12.14
CA GLN A 85 -4.38 16.62 -13.33
C GLN A 85 -4.44 18.14 -13.52
N ASN A 86 -4.57 18.89 -12.42
CA ASN A 86 -4.62 20.35 -12.43
C ASN A 86 -3.27 21.03 -12.70
N LYS A 87 -2.15 20.31 -12.59
CA LYS A 87 -0.81 20.84 -12.94
C LYS A 87 -0.64 21.03 -14.45
N LYS A 88 -1.51 20.46 -15.28
CA LYS A 88 -1.47 20.56 -16.75
C LYS A 88 -0.08 20.22 -17.31
N LEU A 89 0.42 19.06 -16.90
CA LEU A 89 1.72 18.54 -17.34
C LEU A 89 1.77 18.43 -18.88
N THR A 90 2.95 18.59 -19.45
CA THR A 90 3.17 18.32 -20.88
C THR A 90 3.13 16.82 -21.16
N GLU A 91 3.04 16.42 -22.43
CA GLU A 91 3.09 15.01 -22.83
C GLU A 91 4.39 14.33 -22.40
N GLU A 92 5.52 15.04 -22.46
CA GLU A 92 6.82 14.53 -21.99
C GLU A 92 6.81 14.33 -20.46
N GLU A 93 6.23 15.26 -19.72
CA GLU A 93 6.09 15.13 -18.27
C GLU A 93 5.15 13.98 -17.88
N TYR A 94 4.02 13.80 -18.58
CA TYR A 94 3.16 12.63 -18.38
C TYR A 94 3.89 11.32 -18.67
N THR A 95 4.74 11.29 -19.71
CA THR A 95 5.57 10.12 -20.00
C THR A 95 6.50 9.79 -18.83
N ILE A 96 7.14 10.80 -18.22
CA ILE A 96 7.98 10.61 -17.03
C ILE A 96 7.14 10.13 -15.85
N LEU A 97 5.97 10.74 -15.62
CA LEU A 97 5.06 10.38 -14.54
C LEU A 97 4.66 8.89 -14.61
N PHE A 98 4.27 8.42 -15.79
CA PHE A 98 3.85 7.03 -15.98
C PHE A 98 5.02 6.06 -15.81
N LEU A 99 6.21 6.41 -16.28
CA LEU A 99 7.41 5.58 -16.04
C LEU A 99 7.78 5.49 -14.56
N ASP A 100 7.66 6.59 -13.81
CA ASP A 100 7.90 6.61 -12.37
C ASP A 100 6.82 5.81 -11.61
N TRP A 101 5.56 5.90 -12.05
CA TRP A 101 4.45 5.11 -11.52
C TRP A 101 4.62 3.61 -11.79
N ASP A 102 4.99 3.22 -13.01
CA ASP A 102 5.24 1.82 -13.36
C ASP A 102 6.41 1.24 -12.56
N ARG A 103 7.47 2.03 -12.35
CA ARG A 103 8.59 1.65 -11.48
C ARG A 103 8.14 1.43 -10.03
N HIS A 104 7.27 2.31 -9.53
CA HIS A 104 6.68 2.15 -8.21
C HIS A 104 5.85 0.87 -8.12
N LEU A 105 4.99 0.61 -9.09
CA LEU A 105 4.17 -0.61 -9.13
C LEU A 105 5.02 -1.88 -9.18
N ALA A 106 6.10 -1.89 -9.96
CA ALA A 106 7.03 -3.02 -10.02
C ALA A 106 7.67 -3.28 -8.64
N THR A 107 8.17 -2.21 -7.99
CA THR A 107 8.78 -2.31 -6.66
C THR A 107 7.76 -2.78 -5.61
N PHE A 108 6.56 -2.22 -5.63
CA PHE A 108 5.48 -2.59 -4.71
C PHE A 108 5.03 -4.05 -4.90
N THR A 109 4.97 -4.52 -6.15
CA THR A 109 4.64 -5.92 -6.47
C THR A 109 5.72 -6.87 -5.94
N GLU A 110 7.00 -6.53 -6.11
CA GLU A 110 8.10 -7.33 -5.58
C GLU A 110 8.07 -7.40 -4.05
N LEU A 111 7.88 -6.26 -3.37
CA LEU A 111 7.74 -6.22 -1.91
C LEU A 111 6.55 -7.04 -1.40
N ASN A 112 5.40 -6.97 -2.08
CA ASN A 112 4.26 -7.79 -1.72
C ASN A 112 4.55 -9.28 -1.95
N SER A 113 5.26 -9.66 -3.00
CA SER A 113 5.65 -11.05 -3.22
C SER A 113 6.56 -11.56 -2.09
N TYR A 114 7.54 -10.77 -1.64
CA TYR A 114 8.35 -11.13 -0.46
C TYR A 114 7.50 -11.29 0.80
N TYR A 115 6.57 -10.36 1.06
CA TYR A 115 5.66 -10.47 2.20
C TYR A 115 4.76 -11.71 2.12
N GLU A 116 4.18 -11.98 0.94
CA GLU A 116 3.35 -13.17 0.72
C GLU A 116 4.14 -14.46 0.95
N ASN A 117 5.36 -14.54 0.44
CA ASN A 117 6.24 -15.68 0.67
C ASN A 117 6.61 -15.84 2.16
N TYR A 118 6.80 -14.74 2.88
CA TYR A 118 7.04 -14.76 4.33
C TYR A 118 5.84 -15.34 5.09
N VAL A 119 4.63 -14.84 4.84
CA VAL A 119 3.42 -15.30 5.55
C VAL A 119 2.96 -16.70 5.15
N LEU A 120 3.37 -17.17 3.96
CA LEU A 120 3.13 -18.53 3.45
C LEU A 120 4.25 -19.52 3.80
N SER A 121 5.36 -19.07 4.39
CA SER A 121 6.48 -19.94 4.70
C SER A 121 6.08 -21.08 5.65
N ASP A 122 6.74 -22.23 5.51
CA ASP A 122 6.48 -23.43 6.32
C ASP A 122 6.53 -23.12 7.82
N GLU A 123 7.45 -22.23 8.25
CA GLU A 123 7.56 -21.80 9.64
C GLU A 123 6.24 -21.19 10.16
N LYS A 124 5.58 -20.34 9.35
CA LYS A 124 4.36 -19.65 9.75
C LYS A 124 3.12 -20.52 9.60
N THR A 125 3.11 -21.39 8.59
CA THR A 125 1.88 -22.09 8.18
C THR A 125 1.74 -23.50 8.75
N ARG A 126 2.79 -24.06 9.36
CA ARG A 126 2.79 -25.44 9.90
C ARG A 126 1.70 -25.70 10.95
N SER A 127 1.27 -24.69 11.70
CA SER A 127 0.23 -24.84 12.71
C SER A 127 -1.20 -24.69 12.15
N LEU A 128 -1.35 -24.31 10.89
CA LEU A 128 -2.66 -24.05 10.30
C LEU A 128 -3.36 -25.36 9.93
N ASN A 129 -4.64 -25.47 10.30
CA ASN A 129 -5.50 -26.51 9.76
C ASN A 129 -5.99 -26.15 8.33
N SER A 130 -6.73 -27.06 7.69
CA SER A 130 -7.18 -26.87 6.31
C SER A 130 -8.09 -25.64 6.12
N ILE A 131 -8.93 -25.31 7.10
CA ILE A 131 -9.85 -24.16 7.04
C ILE A 131 -9.05 -22.86 7.19
N GLU A 132 -8.12 -22.82 8.13
CA GLU A 132 -7.26 -21.64 8.36
C GLU A 132 -6.31 -21.39 7.17
N TRP A 133 -5.83 -22.47 6.54
CA TRP A 133 -5.06 -22.39 5.30
C TRP A 133 -5.89 -21.82 4.13
N GLU A 134 -7.14 -22.28 3.98
CA GLU A 134 -8.05 -21.76 2.97
C GLU A 134 -8.36 -20.28 3.23
N LEU A 135 -8.56 -19.88 4.49
CA LEU A 135 -8.75 -18.49 4.89
C LEU A 135 -7.54 -17.63 4.49
N LEU A 136 -6.31 -18.07 4.81
CA LEU A 136 -5.07 -17.36 4.43
C LEU A 136 -4.92 -17.21 2.92
N THR A 137 -5.06 -18.31 2.17
CA THR A 137 -4.86 -18.28 0.71
C THR A 137 -5.93 -17.46 0.00
N THR A 138 -7.18 -17.52 0.47
CA THR A 138 -8.28 -16.68 -0.01
C THR A 138 -8.04 -15.21 0.29
N HIS A 139 -7.63 -14.89 1.53
CA HIS A 139 -7.28 -13.53 1.93
C HIS A 139 -6.20 -12.92 1.03
N LEU A 140 -5.10 -13.64 0.79
CA LEU A 140 -4.02 -13.16 -0.08
C LEU A 140 -4.47 -12.94 -1.52
N LYS A 141 -5.29 -13.85 -2.06
CA LYS A 141 -5.86 -13.70 -3.41
C LYS A 141 -6.74 -12.45 -3.51
N GLN A 142 -7.67 -12.27 -2.57
CA GLN A 142 -8.57 -11.11 -2.56
C GLN A 142 -7.81 -9.80 -2.35
N LYS A 143 -6.81 -9.79 -1.47
CA LYS A 143 -5.94 -8.63 -1.24
C LYS A 143 -5.23 -8.23 -2.53
N ARG A 144 -4.68 -9.19 -3.26
CA ARG A 144 -4.00 -8.94 -4.55
C ARG A 144 -4.95 -8.33 -5.57
N GLU A 145 -6.16 -8.89 -5.72
CA GLU A 145 -7.18 -8.37 -6.63
C GLU A 145 -7.57 -6.92 -6.30
N LEU A 146 -7.80 -6.62 -5.02
CA LEU A 146 -8.17 -5.27 -4.57
C LEU A 146 -7.02 -4.27 -4.77
N LEU A 147 -5.77 -4.68 -4.53
CA LEU A 147 -4.60 -3.84 -4.80
C LEU A 147 -4.45 -3.55 -6.30
N THR A 148 -4.65 -4.55 -7.16
CA THR A 148 -4.68 -4.35 -8.61
C THR A 148 -5.75 -3.34 -9.00
N ARG A 149 -6.99 -3.49 -8.49
CA ARG A 149 -8.09 -2.55 -8.75
C ARG A 149 -7.75 -1.12 -8.31
N LEU A 150 -7.11 -0.95 -7.15
CA LEU A 150 -6.67 0.37 -6.67
C LEU A 150 -5.63 1.01 -7.61
N ASN A 151 -4.67 0.20 -8.06
CA ASN A 151 -3.60 0.63 -8.94
C ASN A 151 -4.11 0.95 -10.35
N ASP A 152 -5.05 0.17 -10.87
CA ASP A 152 -5.70 0.42 -12.16
C ASP A 152 -6.53 1.71 -12.10
N ALA A 153 -7.38 1.86 -11.07
CA ALA A 153 -8.17 3.08 -10.85
C ALA A 153 -7.27 4.33 -10.77
N THR A 154 -6.13 4.20 -10.10
CA THR A 154 -5.12 5.27 -10.04
C THR A 154 -4.54 5.56 -11.42
N SER A 155 -4.15 4.53 -12.17
CA SER A 155 -3.56 4.66 -13.50
C SER A 155 -4.51 5.32 -14.49
N PHE A 156 -5.79 4.91 -14.49
CA PHE A 156 -6.84 5.53 -15.28
C PHE A 156 -7.03 7.01 -14.91
N SER A 157 -7.06 7.30 -13.61
CA SER A 157 -7.20 8.68 -13.15
C SER A 157 -6.01 9.54 -13.55
N LEU A 158 -4.76 9.06 -13.43
CA LEU A 158 -3.59 9.81 -13.88
C LEU A 158 -3.58 10.05 -15.40
N LYS A 159 -4.24 9.19 -16.19
CA LYS A 159 -4.47 9.37 -17.63
C LYS A 159 -5.63 10.31 -17.97
N GLY A 160 -6.28 10.90 -16.96
CA GLY A 160 -7.38 11.84 -17.13
C GLY A 160 -8.77 11.20 -17.18
N GLU A 161 -8.89 9.90 -16.92
CA GLU A 161 -10.21 9.26 -16.78
C GLU A 161 -10.89 9.70 -15.49
N LYS A 162 -12.21 9.79 -15.52
CA LYS A 162 -13.01 10.21 -14.36
C LYS A 162 -13.28 9.01 -13.45
N VAL A 163 -12.45 8.86 -12.43
CA VAL A 163 -12.72 7.97 -11.28
C VAL A 163 -13.18 8.83 -10.10
N SER A 164 -14.28 8.43 -9.47
CA SER A 164 -14.83 9.16 -8.32
C SER A 164 -14.05 8.90 -7.04
N GLU A 165 -14.11 9.86 -6.10
CA GLU A 165 -13.66 9.67 -4.73
C GLU A 165 -14.26 8.42 -4.08
N GLU A 166 -15.57 8.22 -4.28
CA GLU A 166 -16.32 7.05 -3.81
C GLU A 166 -15.65 5.73 -4.24
N ASN A 167 -15.16 5.64 -5.49
CA ASN A 167 -14.51 4.44 -5.99
C ASN A 167 -13.22 4.13 -5.22
N PHE A 168 -12.36 5.14 -5.01
CA PHE A 168 -11.17 4.97 -4.19
C PHE A 168 -11.51 4.58 -2.75
N SER A 169 -12.46 5.30 -2.12
CA SER A 169 -12.91 5.03 -0.75
C SER A 169 -13.46 3.61 -0.58
N MET A 170 -14.24 3.12 -1.56
CA MET A 170 -14.80 1.77 -1.52
C MET A 170 -13.74 0.67 -1.70
N ILE A 171 -12.72 0.91 -2.52
CA ILE A 171 -11.59 -0.03 -2.65
C ILE A 171 -10.79 -0.08 -1.34
N TYR A 172 -10.47 1.07 -0.73
CA TYR A 172 -9.81 1.13 0.58
C TYR A 172 -10.63 0.46 1.68
N LEU A 173 -11.94 0.70 1.70
CA LEU A 173 -12.86 0.07 2.66
C LEU A 173 -12.80 -1.45 2.54
N SER A 174 -12.88 -1.95 1.31
CA SER A 174 -12.80 -3.38 1.02
C SER A 174 -11.46 -3.97 1.47
N LEU A 175 -10.34 -3.29 1.22
CA LEU A 175 -9.01 -3.70 1.66
C LEU A 175 -8.90 -3.77 3.19
N PHE A 176 -9.39 -2.75 3.90
CA PHE A 176 -9.29 -2.71 5.35
C PHE A 176 -10.23 -3.68 6.04
N LEU A 177 -11.46 -3.84 5.56
CA LEU A 177 -12.39 -4.84 6.09
C LEU A 177 -11.81 -6.25 5.89
N LEU A 178 -11.31 -6.56 4.70
CA LEU A 178 -10.64 -7.84 4.41
C LEU A 178 -9.48 -8.10 5.39
N GLN A 179 -8.66 -7.09 5.68
CA GLN A 179 -7.53 -7.20 6.58
C GLN A 179 -7.97 -7.37 8.04
N VAL A 180 -8.95 -6.58 8.49
CA VAL A 180 -9.48 -6.63 9.86
C VAL A 180 -10.13 -7.98 10.14
N GLU A 181 -10.99 -8.46 9.24
CA GLU A 181 -11.70 -9.74 9.39
C GLU A 181 -10.73 -10.92 9.38
N PHE A 182 -9.74 -10.90 8.49
CA PHE A 182 -8.70 -11.92 8.46
C PHE A 182 -7.94 -12.02 9.78
N TRP A 183 -7.43 -10.89 10.30
CA TRP A 183 -6.66 -10.91 11.55
C TRP A 183 -7.51 -11.18 12.79
N ASP A 184 -8.81 -10.92 12.74
CA ASP A 184 -9.71 -11.32 13.82
C ASP A 184 -9.89 -12.85 13.84
N ALA A 185 -10.17 -13.42 12.66
CA ALA A 185 -10.43 -14.85 12.49
C ALA A 185 -9.18 -15.75 12.62
N MET A 186 -7.98 -15.23 12.37
CA MET A 186 -6.77 -16.06 12.44
C MET A 186 -6.41 -16.50 13.87
N PRO A 187 -5.87 -17.72 14.04
CA PRO A 187 -5.42 -18.22 15.34
C PRO A 187 -4.35 -17.33 15.97
N LYS A 188 -4.37 -17.18 17.30
CA LYS A 188 -3.37 -16.41 18.03
C LYS A 188 -1.93 -16.87 17.73
N THR A 189 -1.70 -18.17 17.65
CA THR A 189 -0.38 -18.75 17.33
C THR A 189 0.16 -18.26 15.98
N TYR A 190 -0.69 -18.20 14.95
CA TYR A 190 -0.32 -17.66 13.66
C TYR A 190 -0.03 -16.17 13.75
N LYS A 191 -0.91 -15.40 14.41
CA LYS A 191 -0.75 -13.95 14.59
C LYS A 191 0.55 -13.59 15.27
N ASP A 192 0.87 -14.25 16.38
CA ASP A 192 2.09 -14.03 17.16
C ASP A 192 3.36 -14.41 16.36
N SER A 193 3.24 -15.28 15.36
CA SER A 193 4.36 -15.66 14.48
C SER A 193 4.61 -14.65 13.35
N VAL A 194 3.61 -13.83 12.99
CA VAL A 194 3.65 -12.92 11.84
C VAL A 194 3.77 -11.45 12.25
N LEU A 195 3.04 -11.01 13.29
CA LEU A 195 2.87 -9.62 13.73
C LEU A 195 3.88 -9.18 14.81
#